data_AF-A0A484BUZ8-F1
#
_entry.id   AF-A0A484BUZ8-F1
#
_cell.length_a   1.000
_cell.length_b   1.000
_cell.length_c   1.000
_cell.angle_alpha   90.00
_cell.angle_beta   90.00
_cell.angle_gamma   90.00
#
_symmetry.space_group_name_H-M   'P 1'
#
loop_
_entity.id
_entity.type
_entity.pdbx_description
1 polymer ?
#
loop_
_entity_poly.entity_id
_entity_poly.type
_entity_poly.pdbx_seq_one_letter_code
_entity_poly.pdbx_strand_id
1 'polypeptide(L)'
;MRSYIAIVCLSTLLAGCVQAASVATPNCGGSTSAKDIKLVNPANPPRACEYHINAYSKYVCQLRIDFAMTLAQPTLQQQQQESALRSAVCTEDYFEVNGLRLCGVEVWQHIYVPFNATAGVNRVDLLISLANRAGGVSLPTPEWNMVVTQLECPAGASVRELLPMDGQQPEMRASSFSDGFLVAPPGCLQYFPEAKGVVKSFNYNDGKGIYPSHMNYAICFRRTTDTSSLNIRSYFFHVGAETAASSLMTDSSCYRSGSSSVENADFLMVPQAKLVESNQRATYFCGATQGDVVINSNNPGPLLVLFNSDEIYDSNEAGFAFTYTVA
;
A
#
# COMPACT_ATOMS: atom_id res chain seq x y z
N MET A 1 2.47 76.39 31.62
CA MET A 1 1.58 75.21 31.56
C MET A 1 1.22 74.97 30.10
N ARG A 2 1.89 74.02 29.45
CA ARG A 2 1.55 73.52 28.11
C ARG A 2 1.67 72.00 28.19
N SER A 3 0.52 71.34 28.15
CA SER A 3 0.38 69.90 28.38
C SER A 3 0.76 69.11 27.13
N TYR A 4 1.64 68.13 27.29
CA TYR A 4 2.00 67.16 26.26
C TYR A 4 0.96 66.02 26.23
N ILE A 5 0.35 65.78 25.07
CA ILE A 5 -0.51 64.61 24.82
C ILE A 5 0.39 63.48 24.32
N ALA A 6 0.52 62.43 25.12
CA ALA A 6 1.23 61.20 24.74
C ALA A 6 0.30 60.33 23.89
N ILE A 7 0.72 60.05 22.64
CA ILE A 7 0.05 59.11 21.73
C ILE A 7 0.55 57.71 22.06
N VAL A 8 -0.33 56.85 22.58
CA VAL A 8 -0.05 55.43 22.82
C VAL A 8 -0.36 54.67 21.53
N CYS A 9 0.66 54.26 20.79
CA CYS A 9 0.52 53.32 19.68
C CYS A 9 0.33 51.90 20.23
N LEU A 10 -0.89 51.39 20.12
CA LEU A 10 -1.22 49.99 20.43
C LEU A 10 -0.79 49.11 19.25
N SER A 11 0.37 48.45 19.36
CA SER A 11 0.83 47.45 18.40
C SER A 11 0.14 46.11 18.68
N THR A 12 -0.95 45.82 17.96
CA THR A 12 -1.56 44.49 17.96
C THR A 12 -0.70 43.51 17.18
N LEU A 13 0.08 42.70 17.90
CA LEU A 13 0.72 41.50 17.36
C LEU A 13 -0.38 40.50 16.98
N LEU A 14 -0.67 40.38 15.68
CA LEU A 14 -1.41 39.25 15.13
C LEU A 14 -0.53 38.00 15.24
N ALA A 15 -0.61 37.30 16.37
CA ALA A 15 -0.11 35.95 16.49
C ALA A 15 -1.02 35.05 15.63
N GLY A 16 -0.58 34.76 14.40
CA GLY A 16 -1.17 33.69 13.61
C GLY A 16 -0.95 32.38 14.35
N CYS A 17 -1.99 31.87 15.00
CA CYS A 17 -1.99 30.50 15.50
C CYS A 17 -1.88 29.56 14.30
N VAL A 18 -0.69 29.00 14.07
CA VAL A 18 -0.55 27.76 13.31
C VAL A 18 -1.25 26.71 14.15
N GLN A 19 -2.53 26.44 13.85
CA GLN A 19 -3.23 25.30 14.43
C GLN A 19 -2.48 24.06 13.99
N ALA A 20 -1.78 23.42 14.93
CA ALA A 20 -1.27 22.08 14.72
C ALA A 20 -2.48 21.22 14.29
N ALA A 21 -2.41 20.63 13.11
CA ALA A 21 -3.45 19.73 12.64
C ALA A 21 -3.62 18.62 13.69
N SER A 22 -4.77 18.59 14.36
CA SER A 22 -5.04 17.60 15.39
C SER A 22 -5.28 16.25 14.72
N VAL A 23 -4.39 15.28 14.95
CA VAL A 23 -4.57 13.89 14.52
C VAL A 23 -5.66 13.26 15.39
N ALA A 24 -6.75 12.80 14.77
CA ALA A 24 -7.83 12.14 15.51
C ALA A 24 -7.42 10.72 15.91
N THR A 25 -7.79 10.28 17.12
CA THR A 25 -7.53 8.91 17.59
C THR A 25 -8.85 8.28 18.02
N PRO A 26 -9.67 7.77 17.09
CA PRO A 26 -10.95 7.15 17.43
C PRO A 26 -10.72 5.88 18.26
N ASN A 27 -11.60 5.66 19.24
CA ASN A 27 -11.64 4.38 19.94
C ASN A 27 -12.08 3.27 18.98
N CYS A 28 -11.75 2.03 19.32
CA CYS A 28 -12.26 0.85 18.64
C CYS A 28 -13.81 0.85 18.57
N GLY A 29 -14.40 0.63 17.39
CA GLY A 29 -15.85 0.79 17.17
C GLY A 29 -16.29 2.23 16.85
N GLY A 30 -15.35 3.18 16.86
CA GLY A 30 -15.61 4.60 16.71
C GLY A 30 -15.78 5.06 15.27
N SER A 31 -16.44 6.21 15.12
CA SER A 31 -16.52 6.95 13.86
C SER A 31 -15.67 8.20 13.91
N THR A 32 -15.06 8.56 12.79
CA THR A 32 -14.33 9.83 12.64
C THR A 32 -14.48 10.35 11.22
N SER A 33 -14.39 11.67 11.06
CA SER A 33 -14.31 12.35 9.77
C SER A 33 -13.10 13.28 9.70
N ALA A 34 -12.04 12.97 10.46
CA ALA A 34 -10.81 13.76 10.43
C ALA A 34 -9.96 13.44 9.21
N LYS A 35 -9.17 14.41 8.73
CA LYS A 35 -8.23 14.20 7.62
C LYS A 35 -7.14 13.19 8.00
N ASP A 36 -6.48 13.41 9.13
CA ASP A 36 -5.43 12.55 9.67
C ASP A 36 -5.93 11.81 10.91
N ILE A 37 -5.79 10.49 10.89
CA ILE A 37 -6.36 9.58 11.87
C ILE A 37 -5.29 8.59 12.32
N LYS A 38 -5.17 8.37 13.62
CA LYS A 38 -4.30 7.38 14.22
C LYS A 38 -5.13 6.26 14.81
N LEU A 39 -4.89 5.03 14.38
CA LEU A 39 -5.56 3.83 14.88
C LEU A 39 -4.58 3.11 15.81
N VAL A 40 -4.89 3.11 17.11
CA VAL A 40 -4.06 2.49 18.14
C VAL A 40 -4.80 1.34 18.80
N ASN A 41 -4.02 0.36 19.28
CA ASN A 41 -4.56 -0.72 20.07
C ASN A 41 -5.29 -0.20 21.34
N PRO A 42 -6.51 -0.65 21.61
CA PRO A 42 -7.14 -0.40 22.91
C PRO A 42 -6.46 -1.26 23.99
N ALA A 43 -6.55 -0.84 25.26
CA ALA A 43 -5.98 -1.59 26.38
C ALA A 43 -6.54 -3.02 26.52
N ASN A 44 -7.81 -3.22 26.14
CA ASN A 44 -8.47 -4.52 26.09
C ASN A 44 -9.14 -4.67 24.71
N PRO A 45 -8.43 -5.20 23.70
CA PRO A 45 -8.97 -5.30 22.35
C PRO A 45 -10.11 -6.32 22.27
N PRO A 46 -11.27 -5.93 21.70
CA PRO A 46 -12.34 -6.88 21.41
C PRO A 46 -11.92 -7.83 20.28
N ARG A 47 -12.68 -8.92 20.08
CA ARG A 47 -12.49 -9.88 18.98
C ARG A 47 -12.59 -9.24 17.59
N ALA A 48 -13.43 -8.22 17.45
CA ALA A 48 -13.60 -7.45 16.22
C ALA A 48 -13.60 -5.97 16.56
N CYS A 49 -12.78 -5.22 15.84
CA CYS A 49 -12.60 -3.79 16.02
C CYS A 49 -12.82 -3.09 14.68
N GLU A 50 -13.99 -2.47 14.52
CA GLU A 50 -14.37 -1.79 13.28
C GLU A 50 -14.23 -0.27 13.46
N TYR A 51 -13.51 0.39 12.56
CA TYR A 51 -13.37 1.84 12.52
C TYR A 51 -14.12 2.39 11.32
N HIS A 52 -15.00 3.37 11.56
CA HIS A 52 -15.85 3.98 10.55
C HIS A 52 -15.24 5.32 10.09
N ILE A 53 -14.60 5.31 8.93
CA ILE A 53 -13.94 6.50 8.37
C ILE A 53 -14.92 7.22 7.45
N ASN A 54 -15.52 8.30 7.94
CA ASN A 54 -16.41 9.15 7.15
C ASN A 54 -15.62 10.22 6.39
N ALA A 55 -16.13 10.62 5.23
CA ALA A 55 -15.48 11.62 4.40
C ALA A 55 -15.35 12.95 5.18
N TYR A 56 -14.13 13.49 5.30
CA TYR A 56 -13.96 14.83 5.88
C TYR A 56 -14.40 15.96 4.92
N SER A 57 -14.42 15.64 3.63
CA SER A 57 -14.71 16.55 2.53
C SER A 57 -15.28 15.77 1.35
N LYS A 58 -16.09 16.43 0.51
CA LYS A 58 -16.64 15.83 -0.71
C LYS A 58 -15.59 15.53 -1.80
N TYR A 59 -14.38 16.08 -1.64
CA TYR A 59 -13.26 15.91 -2.59
C TYR A 59 -12.32 14.76 -2.21
N VAL A 60 -12.58 14.07 -1.09
CA VAL A 60 -11.84 12.87 -0.73
C VAL A 60 -12.05 11.84 -1.83
N CYS A 61 -10.94 11.30 -2.33
CA CYS A 61 -10.92 10.32 -3.43
C CYS A 61 -10.28 8.99 -3.03
N GLN A 62 -9.47 8.98 -1.97
CA GLN A 62 -8.78 7.80 -1.48
C GLN A 62 -8.33 7.99 -0.03
N LEU A 63 -8.09 6.87 0.65
CA LEU A 63 -7.36 6.80 1.90
C LEU A 63 -5.95 6.28 1.61
N ARG A 64 -4.95 6.89 2.24
CA ARG A 64 -3.63 6.27 2.42
C ARG A 64 -3.59 5.69 3.83
N ILE A 65 -3.22 4.42 3.95
CA ILE A 65 -3.08 3.72 5.23
C ILE A 65 -1.62 3.31 5.38
N ASP A 66 -0.92 3.91 6.34
CA ASP A 66 0.45 3.58 6.71
C ASP A 66 0.44 2.60 7.90
N PHE A 67 1.07 1.43 7.70
CA PHE A 67 1.05 0.32 8.64
C PHE A 67 2.19 0.38 9.65
N ALA A 68 1.81 0.12 10.90
CA ALA A 68 2.67 -0.43 11.93
C ALA A 68 1.82 -1.40 12.74
N MET A 69 1.81 -2.67 12.33
CA MET A 69 1.03 -3.72 12.97
C MET A 69 1.79 -5.04 13.08
N THR A 70 1.48 -5.78 14.14
CA THR A 70 1.91 -7.15 14.39
C THR A 70 0.66 -7.96 14.73
N LEU A 71 0.28 -8.84 13.82
CA LEU A 71 -0.82 -9.79 13.93
C LEU A 71 -0.29 -11.23 13.79
N ALA A 72 -1.13 -12.24 14.05
CA ALA A 72 -0.80 -13.61 13.72
C ALA A 72 -0.37 -13.77 12.25
N GLN A 73 0.59 -14.66 12.00
CA GLN A 73 1.03 -15.01 10.64
C GLN A 73 -0.13 -15.65 9.85
N PRO A 74 -0.08 -15.64 8.49
CA PRO A 74 -1.02 -16.40 7.68
C PRO A 74 -1.09 -17.86 8.11
N THR A 75 -2.30 -18.40 8.15
CA THR A 75 -2.57 -19.80 8.42
C THR A 75 -2.36 -20.60 7.15
N LEU A 76 -1.58 -21.68 7.22
CA LEU A 76 -1.46 -22.63 6.12
C LEU A 76 -2.66 -23.58 6.14
N GLN A 77 -3.57 -23.43 5.17
CA GLN A 77 -4.76 -24.26 5.02
C GLN A 77 -4.55 -25.28 3.89
N GLN A 78 -4.97 -26.53 4.10
CA GLN A 78 -4.95 -27.54 3.03
C GLN A 78 -6.11 -27.31 2.07
N GLN A 79 -5.84 -27.26 0.76
CA GLN A 79 -6.87 -26.94 -0.22
C GLN A 79 -7.93 -28.05 -0.38
N GLN A 80 -7.57 -29.32 -0.14
CA GLN A 80 -8.48 -30.47 -0.15
C GLN A 80 -7.95 -31.58 0.79
N GLN A 81 -8.84 -32.42 1.33
CA GLN A 81 -8.52 -33.46 2.33
C GLN A 81 -7.49 -34.51 1.86
N GLU A 82 -7.17 -34.58 0.56
CA GLU A 82 -6.18 -35.50 -0.02
C GLU A 82 -5.06 -34.80 -0.82
N SER A 83 -5.05 -33.46 -0.89
CA SER A 83 -4.03 -32.71 -1.63
C SER A 83 -2.90 -32.26 -0.70
N ALA A 84 -1.65 -32.36 -1.17
CA ALA A 84 -0.49 -31.79 -0.47
C ALA A 84 -0.41 -30.25 -0.59
N LEU A 85 -1.26 -29.64 -1.42
CA LEU A 85 -1.29 -28.20 -1.66
C LEU A 85 -1.84 -27.45 -0.44
N ARG A 86 -1.14 -26.38 -0.07
CA ARG A 86 -1.50 -25.50 1.04
C ARG A 86 -1.67 -24.08 0.51
N SER A 87 -2.51 -23.28 1.14
CA SER A 87 -2.67 -21.85 0.88
C SER A 87 -2.34 -21.05 2.13
N ALA A 88 -1.61 -19.94 2.00
CA ALA A 88 -1.28 -19.04 3.10
C ALA A 88 -2.34 -17.93 3.21
N VAL A 89 -3.26 -18.04 4.19
CA VAL A 89 -4.41 -17.12 4.30
C VAL A 89 -4.54 -16.52 5.69
N CYS A 90 -4.94 -15.25 5.75
CA CYS A 90 -5.12 -14.53 6.99
C CYS A 90 -6.47 -14.85 7.63
N THR A 91 -6.53 -15.87 8.50
CA THR A 91 -7.77 -16.31 9.17
C THR A 91 -7.81 -16.17 10.68
N GLU A 92 -6.66 -16.21 11.36
CA GLU A 92 -6.61 -16.07 12.82
C GLU A 92 -6.78 -14.61 13.25
N ASP A 93 -5.80 -13.77 12.91
CA ASP A 93 -5.92 -12.33 13.00
C ASP A 93 -5.80 -11.73 11.61
N TYR A 94 -6.52 -10.65 11.34
CA TYR A 94 -6.38 -9.92 10.10
C TYR A 94 -6.91 -8.49 10.21
N PHE A 95 -6.25 -7.59 9.48
CA PHE A 95 -6.82 -6.34 9.04
C PHE A 95 -7.61 -6.59 7.74
N GLU A 96 -8.79 -5.99 7.61
CA GLU A 96 -9.63 -6.08 6.41
C GLU A 96 -10.13 -4.70 5.96
N VAL A 97 -10.02 -4.44 4.66
CA VAL A 97 -10.64 -3.29 3.99
C VAL A 97 -10.98 -3.64 2.55
N ASN A 98 -12.21 -3.37 2.11
CA ASN A 98 -12.68 -3.65 0.74
C ASN A 98 -12.36 -5.08 0.25
N GLY A 99 -12.42 -6.07 1.13
CA GLY A 99 -12.11 -7.48 0.83
C GLY A 99 -10.62 -7.85 0.82
N LEU A 100 -9.71 -6.89 0.90
CA LEU A 100 -8.27 -7.17 1.11
C LEU A 100 -8.04 -7.54 2.58
N ARG A 101 -7.40 -8.69 2.82
CA ARG A 101 -6.99 -9.12 4.16
C ARG A 101 -5.47 -9.16 4.29
N LEU A 102 -4.96 -8.54 5.35
CA LEU A 102 -3.53 -8.52 5.68
C LEU A 102 -3.33 -8.99 7.12
N CYS A 103 -2.23 -9.72 7.36
CA CYS A 103 -1.86 -10.25 8.67
C CYS A 103 -0.34 -10.43 8.76
N GLY A 104 0.16 -10.87 9.91
CA GLY A 104 1.59 -10.94 10.19
C GLY A 104 2.18 -9.59 10.60
N VAL A 105 3.44 -9.34 10.23
CA VAL A 105 4.18 -8.13 10.64
C VAL A 105 4.27 -7.16 9.48
N GLU A 106 3.59 -6.02 9.60
CA GLU A 106 3.55 -4.96 8.60
C GLU A 106 4.01 -3.63 9.20
N VAL A 107 5.22 -3.22 8.84
CA VAL A 107 5.83 -1.99 9.33
C VAL A 107 6.45 -1.21 8.18
N TRP A 108 6.27 0.11 8.18
CA TRP A 108 6.84 1.01 7.17
C TRP A 108 6.38 0.71 5.74
N GLN A 109 5.17 0.18 5.61
CA GLN A 109 4.48 -0.07 4.35
C GLN A 109 3.16 0.68 4.35
N HIS A 110 2.57 0.89 3.18
CA HIS A 110 1.28 1.54 3.05
C HIS A 110 0.45 0.96 1.93
N ILE A 111 -0.86 1.21 1.99
CA ILE A 111 -1.79 0.96 0.89
C ILE A 111 -2.66 2.18 0.60
N TYR A 112 -3.25 2.17 -0.59
CA TYR A 112 -4.25 3.12 -1.04
C TYR A 112 -5.60 2.43 -1.19
N VAL A 113 -6.62 2.99 -0.55
CA VAL A 113 -8.00 2.50 -0.59
C VAL A 113 -8.87 3.52 -1.31
N PRO A 114 -9.58 3.16 -2.39
CA PRO A 114 -10.49 4.08 -3.06
C PRO A 114 -11.59 4.61 -2.13
N PHE A 115 -11.82 5.92 -2.15
CA PHE A 115 -12.85 6.60 -1.36
C PHE A 115 -13.51 7.65 -2.26
N ASN A 116 -14.56 7.30 -3.00
CA ASN A 116 -15.16 8.22 -3.97
C ASN A 116 -16.29 9.06 -3.34
N ALA A 117 -15.93 10.08 -2.54
CA ALA A 117 -16.90 10.92 -1.84
C ALA A 117 -17.81 11.71 -2.80
N THR A 118 -17.29 12.12 -3.96
CA THR A 118 -18.07 12.80 -4.99
C THR A 118 -19.14 11.88 -5.61
N ALA A 119 -18.89 10.57 -5.71
CA ALA A 119 -19.88 9.59 -6.17
C ALA A 119 -20.85 9.12 -5.08
N GLY A 120 -20.87 9.77 -3.91
CA GLY A 120 -21.78 9.46 -2.82
C GLY A 120 -21.28 8.40 -1.83
N VAL A 121 -20.04 7.90 -1.98
CA VAL A 121 -19.42 7.03 -0.96
C VAL A 121 -19.06 7.90 0.24
N ASN A 122 -19.82 7.80 1.32
CA ASN A 122 -19.62 8.67 2.49
C ASN A 122 -18.79 8.03 3.60
N ARG A 123 -18.50 6.72 3.52
CA ARG A 123 -17.81 5.95 4.56
C ARG A 123 -16.98 4.80 3.99
N VAL A 124 -15.83 4.55 4.61
CA VAL A 124 -15.04 3.31 4.45
C VAL A 124 -14.85 2.70 5.84
N ASP A 125 -15.10 1.40 5.93
CA ASP A 125 -15.00 0.63 7.17
C ASP A 125 -13.68 -0.15 7.19
N LEU A 126 -12.91 -0.01 8.28
CA LEU A 126 -11.64 -0.70 8.50
C LEU A 126 -11.81 -1.68 9.66
N LEU A 127 -11.60 -2.97 9.40
CA LEU A 127 -11.81 -4.02 10.40
C LEU A 127 -10.48 -4.60 10.86
N ILE A 128 -10.31 -4.75 12.17
CA ILE A 128 -9.30 -5.65 12.75
C ILE A 128 -10.04 -6.78 13.45
N SER A 129 -9.84 -8.01 12.97
CA SER A 129 -10.38 -9.24 13.53
C SER A 129 -9.27 -10.00 14.23
N LEU A 130 -9.55 -10.50 15.43
CA LEU A 130 -8.57 -11.18 16.28
C LEU A 130 -9.04 -12.59 16.64
N ALA A 131 -8.12 -13.55 16.65
CA ALA A 131 -8.32 -14.92 17.08
C ALA A 131 -8.71 -15.01 18.57
N ASN A 132 -9.39 -16.10 18.93
CA ASN A 132 -9.67 -16.39 20.32
C ASN A 132 -8.41 -17.01 20.95
N ARG A 133 -7.74 -16.23 21.80
CA ARG A 133 -6.52 -16.66 22.51
C ARG A 133 -6.81 -17.33 23.85
N ALA A 134 -8.07 -17.51 24.23
CA ALA A 134 -8.43 -18.25 25.43
C ALA A 134 -7.94 -19.71 25.29
N GLY A 135 -7.31 -20.25 26.33
CA GLY A 135 -6.85 -21.65 26.35
C GLY A 135 -5.41 -21.89 25.87
N GLY A 136 -4.59 -20.85 25.69
CA GLY A 136 -3.13 -21.00 25.52
C GLY A 136 -2.65 -21.22 24.09
N VAL A 137 -3.38 -20.75 23.08
CA VAL A 137 -2.91 -20.73 21.69
C VAL A 137 -1.67 -19.83 21.60
N SER A 138 -0.57 -20.35 21.06
CA SER A 138 0.70 -19.62 20.87
C SER A 138 0.64 -18.67 19.66
N LEU A 139 -0.20 -17.63 19.75
CA LEU A 139 -0.25 -16.52 18.80
C LEU A 139 0.46 -15.29 19.38
N PRO A 140 1.05 -14.43 18.54
CA PRO A 140 1.60 -13.16 19.02
C PRO A 140 0.52 -12.30 19.66
N THR A 141 0.92 -11.46 20.61
CA THR A 141 0.07 -10.38 21.12
C THR A 141 -0.22 -9.41 19.97
N PRO A 142 -1.49 -9.15 19.63
CA PRO A 142 -1.83 -8.30 18.52
C PRO A 142 -1.55 -6.84 18.89
N GLU A 143 -0.89 -6.12 17.99
CA GLU A 143 -0.51 -4.72 18.17
C GLU A 143 -0.71 -3.97 16.86
N TRP A 144 -1.24 -2.74 16.94
CA TRP A 144 -1.30 -1.84 15.80
C TRP A 144 -1.22 -0.39 16.24
N ASN A 145 -0.55 0.41 15.42
CA ASN A 145 -0.37 1.85 15.55
C ASN A 145 -0.30 2.47 14.15
N MET A 146 -1.42 2.37 13.43
CA MET A 146 -1.51 2.75 12.02
C MET A 146 -1.93 4.21 11.85
N VAL A 147 -1.56 4.81 10.72
CA VAL A 147 -2.00 6.15 10.35
C VAL A 147 -2.84 6.07 9.09
N VAL A 148 -4.01 6.69 9.11
CA VAL A 148 -4.91 6.82 7.97
C VAL A 148 -5.01 8.30 7.61
N THR A 149 -4.68 8.64 6.37
CA THR A 149 -4.81 9.99 5.82
C THR A 149 -5.82 9.97 4.68
N GLN A 150 -6.86 10.80 4.80
CA GLN A 150 -7.79 11.06 3.72
C GLN A 150 -7.16 12.03 2.73
N LEU A 151 -7.05 11.62 1.46
CA LEU A 151 -6.46 12.44 0.41
C LEU A 151 -7.54 13.02 -0.49
N GLU A 152 -7.48 14.34 -0.69
CA GLU A 152 -8.32 15.03 -1.66
C GLU A 152 -7.69 14.96 -3.05
N CYS A 153 -8.51 14.64 -4.04
CA CYS A 153 -8.11 14.75 -5.44
C CYS A 153 -8.63 16.06 -6.02
N PRO A 154 -7.83 16.77 -6.85
CA PRO A 154 -8.37 17.80 -7.71
C PRO A 154 -9.53 17.19 -8.50
N ALA A 155 -10.71 17.79 -8.41
CA ALA A 155 -11.95 17.23 -8.94
C ALA A 155 -11.77 16.68 -10.36
N GLY A 156 -11.92 15.36 -10.53
CA GLY A 156 -12.03 14.73 -11.86
C GLY A 156 -10.75 14.27 -12.54
N ALA A 157 -9.68 13.90 -11.84
CA ALA A 157 -8.50 13.27 -12.46
C ALA A 157 -8.72 11.81 -12.92
N SER A 158 -9.93 11.46 -13.40
CA SER A 158 -10.01 10.57 -14.54
C SER A 158 -9.52 11.37 -15.75
N VAL A 159 -8.37 10.99 -16.31
CA VAL A 159 -7.98 11.45 -17.63
C VAL A 159 -9.17 11.19 -18.56
N ARG A 160 -9.78 12.27 -19.06
CA ARG A 160 -10.83 12.34 -20.11
C ARG A 160 -12.28 12.48 -19.62
N GLU A 161 -12.65 13.72 -19.36
CA GLU A 161 -13.91 14.29 -19.88
C GLU A 161 -13.65 15.73 -20.32
N LEU A 162 -13.00 15.89 -21.48
CA LEU A 162 -13.06 17.13 -22.24
C LEU A 162 -14.45 17.21 -22.88
N LEU A 163 -15.47 17.49 -22.07
CA LEU A 163 -16.69 18.08 -22.60
C LEU A 163 -16.37 19.54 -22.95
N PRO A 164 -16.78 20.06 -24.12
CA PRO A 164 -16.64 21.46 -24.41
C PRO A 164 -17.55 22.23 -23.47
N MET A 165 -16.97 22.79 -22.40
CA MET A 165 -17.68 23.68 -21.49
C MET A 165 -17.95 24.99 -22.23
N ASP A 166 -19.22 25.13 -22.61
CA ASP A 166 -19.82 26.37 -23.04
C ASP A 166 -19.59 27.47 -21.99
N GLY A 167 -19.00 28.58 -22.43
CA GLY A 167 -19.33 29.95 -22.02
C GLY A 167 -19.22 30.42 -20.56
N GLN A 168 -18.90 29.58 -19.56
CA GLN A 168 -18.76 30.04 -18.18
C GLN A 168 -17.36 29.74 -17.66
N GLN A 169 -16.60 30.83 -17.46
CA GLN A 169 -15.26 30.85 -16.89
C GLN A 169 -15.14 29.78 -15.80
N PRO A 170 -14.27 28.78 -15.96
CA PRO A 170 -13.92 27.95 -14.83
C PRO A 170 -13.20 28.91 -13.90
N GLU A 171 -13.81 29.24 -12.77
CA GLU A 171 -13.06 29.65 -11.61
C GLU A 171 -12.03 28.55 -11.41
N MET A 172 -10.83 28.83 -11.90
CA MET A 172 -9.63 28.08 -11.61
C MET A 172 -9.43 28.22 -10.11
N ARG A 173 -10.19 27.44 -9.34
CA ARG A 173 -9.86 27.04 -7.99
C ARG A 173 -8.65 26.12 -8.11
N ALA A 174 -7.53 26.70 -8.50
CA ALA A 174 -6.23 26.36 -7.98
C ALA A 174 -6.24 26.69 -6.47
N SER A 175 -7.14 26.04 -5.72
CA SER A 175 -7.23 26.13 -4.28
C SER A 175 -6.51 24.91 -3.73
N SER A 176 -5.20 25.07 -3.51
CA SER A 176 -4.47 24.44 -2.40
C SER A 176 -4.65 22.93 -2.14
N PHE A 177 -4.85 22.09 -3.15
CA PHE A 177 -4.78 20.63 -2.94
C PHE A 177 -3.31 20.23 -2.79
N SER A 178 -2.80 20.27 -1.55
CA SER A 178 -1.44 19.83 -1.19
C SER A 178 -1.21 18.33 -1.36
N ASP A 179 -2.29 17.57 -1.45
CA ASP A 179 -2.26 16.10 -1.41
C ASP A 179 -1.82 15.47 -2.75
N GLY A 180 -1.81 16.25 -3.85
CA GLY A 180 -1.59 15.72 -5.21
C GLY A 180 -0.29 14.92 -5.38
N PHE A 181 0.75 15.23 -4.60
CA PHE A 181 2.00 14.45 -4.59
C PHE A 181 1.78 13.02 -4.06
N LEU A 182 0.89 12.84 -3.09
CA LEU A 182 0.56 11.57 -2.46
C LEU A 182 -0.61 10.84 -3.13
N VAL A 183 -1.30 11.46 -4.09
CA VAL A 183 -2.44 10.84 -4.77
C VAL A 183 -1.98 9.70 -5.67
N ALA A 184 -2.42 8.47 -5.39
CA ALA A 184 -2.09 7.31 -6.22
C ALA A 184 -2.90 7.30 -7.52
N PRO A 185 -2.32 6.86 -8.66
CA PRO A 185 -3.09 6.58 -9.86
C PRO A 185 -4.13 5.47 -9.62
N PRO A 186 -5.27 5.48 -10.34
CA PRO A 186 -6.26 4.41 -10.24
C PRO A 186 -5.66 3.02 -10.54
N GLY A 187 -6.01 2.04 -9.71
CA GLY A 187 -5.54 0.65 -9.84
C GLY A 187 -4.23 0.34 -9.09
N CYS A 188 -3.59 1.34 -8.49
CA CYS A 188 -2.40 1.15 -7.66
C CYS A 188 -2.79 0.88 -6.22
N LEU A 189 -2.45 -0.31 -5.68
CA LEU A 189 -2.61 -0.59 -4.25
C LEU A 189 -1.51 0.11 -3.44
N GLN A 190 -0.30 0.16 -3.98
CA GLN A 190 0.81 0.92 -3.40
C GLN A 190 1.27 1.98 -4.40
N TYR A 191 1.63 3.16 -3.89
CA TYR A 191 2.17 4.23 -4.71
C TYR A 191 3.31 4.93 -4.00
N PHE A 192 4.42 5.07 -4.72
CA PHE A 192 5.67 5.61 -4.22
C PHE A 192 6.02 6.89 -5.01
N PRO A 193 5.71 8.07 -4.45
CA PRO A 193 5.89 9.32 -5.15
C PRO A 193 7.32 9.87 -5.12
N GLU A 194 8.14 9.40 -4.19
CA GLU A 194 9.56 9.71 -4.11
C GLU A 194 10.34 9.07 -5.26
N ALA A 195 11.45 9.70 -5.65
CA ALA A 195 12.30 9.16 -6.72
C ALA A 195 13.09 7.91 -6.29
N LYS A 196 13.22 7.66 -4.98
CA LYS A 196 13.95 6.52 -4.41
C LYS A 196 13.27 6.06 -3.14
N GLY A 197 13.33 4.76 -2.88
CA GLY A 197 12.79 4.17 -1.67
C GLY A 197 12.99 2.66 -1.62
N VAL A 198 12.24 2.04 -0.72
CA VAL A 198 12.25 0.59 -0.48
C VAL A 198 10.82 0.08 -0.64
N VAL A 199 10.69 -1.08 -1.29
CA VAL A 199 9.43 -1.81 -1.40
C VAL A 199 9.66 -3.22 -0.86
N LYS A 200 8.68 -3.71 -0.12
CA LYS A 200 8.65 -5.05 0.45
C LYS A 200 7.33 -5.71 0.07
N SER A 201 7.29 -7.05 0.07
CA SER A 201 6.03 -7.77 0.07
C SER A 201 5.29 -7.57 1.40
N PHE A 202 3.98 -7.76 1.37
CA PHE A 202 3.22 -7.90 2.61
C PHE A 202 3.74 -9.10 3.41
N ASN A 203 3.85 -8.91 4.73
CA ASN A 203 4.37 -9.80 5.74
C ASN A 203 5.81 -10.26 5.44
N TYR A 204 6.64 -9.39 4.84
CA TYR A 204 8.05 -9.70 4.61
C TYR A 204 8.78 -10.09 5.91
N ASN A 205 8.52 -9.39 7.02
CA ASN A 205 9.05 -9.69 8.35
C ASN A 205 10.56 -10.05 8.36
N ASP A 206 11.37 -9.21 7.71
CA ASP A 206 12.81 -9.41 7.52
C ASP A 206 13.19 -10.78 6.93
N GLY A 207 12.39 -11.24 5.96
CA GLY A 207 12.57 -12.50 5.24
C GLY A 207 12.08 -13.73 6.01
N LYS A 208 11.37 -13.54 7.13
CA LYS A 208 10.87 -14.64 7.99
C LYS A 208 9.37 -14.84 7.90
N GLY A 209 8.64 -13.95 7.22
CA GLY A 209 7.20 -14.05 7.07
C GLY A 209 6.83 -14.69 5.74
N ILE A 210 5.56 -15.04 5.62
CA ILE A 210 4.96 -15.66 4.43
C ILE A 210 3.99 -14.64 3.84
N TYR A 211 4.13 -14.32 2.55
CA TYR A 211 3.16 -13.43 1.90
C TYR A 211 1.80 -14.15 1.75
N PRO A 212 0.67 -13.43 1.87
CA PRO A 212 -0.64 -14.05 1.66
C PRO A 212 -0.81 -14.58 0.22
N SER A 213 -1.53 -15.69 0.08
CA SER A 213 -2.03 -16.22 -1.19
C SER A 213 -3.13 -15.32 -1.78
N HIS A 214 -3.42 -15.49 -3.07
CA HIS A 214 -4.43 -14.76 -3.84
C HIS A 214 -4.20 -13.23 -3.94
N MET A 215 -2.94 -12.80 -3.90
CA MET A 215 -2.61 -11.39 -4.06
C MET A 215 -2.50 -11.06 -5.55
N ASN A 216 -3.07 -9.94 -5.95
CA ASN A 216 -2.88 -9.39 -7.29
C ASN A 216 -2.97 -7.87 -7.19
N TYR A 217 -1.81 -7.23 -7.10
CA TYR A 217 -1.76 -5.80 -6.87
C TYR A 217 -0.62 -5.11 -7.61
N ALA A 218 -0.89 -3.86 -7.99
CA ALA A 218 0.08 -2.98 -8.63
C ALA A 218 0.77 -2.08 -7.60
N ILE A 219 2.09 -1.99 -7.73
CA ILE A 219 3.00 -1.11 -7.03
C ILE A 219 3.44 -0.05 -8.02
N CYS A 220 2.96 1.18 -7.84
CA CYS A 220 3.18 2.25 -8.79
C CYS A 220 4.23 3.25 -8.31
N PHE A 221 4.95 3.84 -9.25
CA PHE A 221 5.96 4.84 -9.00
C PHE A 221 5.61 6.12 -9.73
N ARG A 222 5.87 7.27 -9.11
CA ARG A 222 5.61 8.57 -9.76
C ARG A 222 6.54 8.76 -10.95
N ARG A 223 5.95 9.01 -12.11
CA ARG A 223 6.64 9.42 -13.32
C ARG A 223 6.62 10.94 -13.46
N THR A 224 7.75 11.53 -13.84
CA THR A 224 7.87 12.92 -14.30
C THR A 224 8.20 12.97 -15.79
N THR A 225 8.21 14.16 -16.39
CA THR A 225 8.56 14.35 -17.81
C THR A 225 9.98 13.90 -18.12
N ASP A 226 10.88 13.97 -17.14
CA ASP A 226 12.29 13.65 -17.29
C ASP A 226 12.60 12.18 -16.97
N THR A 227 11.60 11.42 -16.49
CA THR A 227 11.76 10.01 -16.17
C THR A 227 12.05 9.18 -17.42
N SER A 228 13.20 8.54 -17.41
CA SER A 228 13.74 7.67 -18.44
C SER A 228 13.67 6.19 -18.06
N SER A 229 13.79 5.85 -16.77
CA SER A 229 13.84 4.47 -16.31
C SER A 229 13.42 4.26 -14.85
N LEU A 230 13.04 3.03 -14.54
CA LEU A 230 12.90 2.50 -13.19
C LEU A 230 14.02 1.47 -12.98
N ASN A 231 14.88 1.72 -11.99
CA ASN A 231 15.92 0.80 -11.57
C ASN A 231 15.51 0.14 -10.26
N ILE A 232 15.45 -1.18 -10.25
CA ILE A 232 15.10 -2.01 -9.10
C ILE A 232 16.34 -2.79 -8.72
N ARG A 233 16.75 -2.69 -7.46
CA ARG A 233 17.83 -3.49 -6.87
C ARG A 233 17.21 -4.42 -5.84
N SER A 234 16.92 -5.63 -6.27
CA SER A 234 16.43 -6.70 -5.40
C SER A 234 17.55 -7.20 -4.53
N TYR A 235 17.36 -7.17 -3.21
CA TYR A 235 18.32 -7.69 -2.23
C TYR A 235 17.76 -8.87 -1.43
N PHE A 236 16.47 -9.14 -1.58
CA PHE A 236 15.80 -10.34 -1.09
C PHE A 236 14.69 -10.72 -2.08
N PHE A 237 14.65 -11.99 -2.47
CA PHE A 237 13.64 -12.48 -3.39
C PHE A 237 13.47 -13.99 -3.21
N HIS A 238 12.28 -14.41 -2.81
CA HIS A 238 11.83 -15.79 -2.59
C HIS A 238 10.34 -15.84 -2.96
N VAL A 239 10.06 -15.89 -4.26
CA VAL A 239 8.70 -15.81 -4.83
C VAL A 239 8.54 -16.89 -5.88
N GLY A 240 7.69 -17.88 -5.63
CA GLY A 240 7.37 -18.95 -6.59
C GLY A 240 8.52 -19.89 -6.92
N ALA A 241 8.21 -21.17 -7.11
CA ALA A 241 9.07 -22.19 -7.74
C ALA A 241 10.48 -22.37 -7.10
N GLU A 242 10.54 -22.57 -5.78
CA GLU A 242 11.83 -22.66 -5.06
C GLU A 242 12.51 -24.05 -5.10
N THR A 243 11.84 -25.12 -5.52
CA THR A 243 12.43 -26.48 -5.44
C THR A 243 13.66 -26.70 -6.34
N ALA A 244 14.02 -25.75 -7.22
CA ALA A 244 15.19 -25.85 -8.11
C ALA A 244 16.07 -24.58 -8.23
N ALA A 245 15.70 -23.45 -7.63
CA ALA A 245 16.30 -22.15 -7.97
C ALA A 245 17.25 -21.62 -6.89
N SER A 246 18.56 -21.69 -7.13
CA SER A 246 19.57 -20.87 -6.42
C SER A 246 19.75 -19.48 -7.06
N SER A 247 18.97 -19.18 -8.09
CA SER A 247 19.05 -17.97 -8.90
C SER A 247 17.68 -17.49 -9.38
N LEU A 248 17.59 -16.20 -9.68
CA LEU A 248 16.37 -15.57 -10.18
C LEU A 248 15.96 -16.17 -11.54
N MET A 249 14.71 -16.62 -11.64
CA MET A 249 14.12 -17.18 -12.85
C MET A 249 13.26 -16.14 -13.57
N THR A 250 12.96 -16.39 -14.85
CA THR A 250 12.25 -15.42 -15.71
C THR A 250 11.21 -16.05 -16.64
N ASP A 251 10.21 -15.24 -17.02
CA ASP A 251 9.21 -15.51 -18.06
C ASP A 251 8.60 -16.92 -17.98
N SER A 252 8.89 -17.81 -18.94
CA SER A 252 8.27 -19.14 -19.03
C SER A 252 8.58 -20.07 -17.85
N SER A 253 9.55 -19.72 -17.00
CA SER A 253 9.78 -20.43 -15.74
C SER A 253 8.84 -19.96 -14.63
N CYS A 254 8.28 -18.77 -14.74
CA CYS A 254 7.44 -18.11 -13.74
C CYS A 254 5.97 -18.07 -14.14
N TYR A 255 5.70 -17.98 -15.44
CA TYR A 255 4.35 -17.87 -15.96
C TYR A 255 4.26 -18.47 -17.37
N ARG A 256 3.42 -19.51 -17.53
CA ARG A 256 3.14 -20.14 -18.84
C ARG A 256 1.66 -20.02 -19.20
N SER A 257 1.34 -19.13 -20.13
CA SER A 257 0.00 -19.03 -20.72
C SER A 257 -0.41 -20.35 -21.41
N GLY A 258 -1.57 -20.89 -21.05
CA GLY A 258 -2.19 -22.05 -21.71
C GLY A 258 -1.83 -23.42 -21.14
N SER A 259 -1.10 -23.46 -20.02
CA SER A 259 -0.86 -24.68 -19.25
C SER A 259 -1.93 -24.81 -18.15
N SER A 260 -2.69 -25.91 -18.13
CA SER A 260 -3.55 -26.28 -16.99
C SER A 260 -2.75 -26.80 -15.78
N SER A 261 -1.42 -26.82 -15.88
CA SER A 261 -0.48 -27.41 -14.93
C SER A 261 0.64 -26.41 -14.54
N VAL A 262 0.35 -25.10 -14.51
CA VAL A 262 1.26 -24.20 -13.80
C VAL A 262 1.00 -24.48 -12.31
N GLU A 263 1.88 -25.30 -11.71
CA GLU A 263 1.75 -25.75 -10.32
C GLU A 263 2.05 -24.63 -9.30
N ASN A 264 2.58 -23.49 -9.75
CA ASN A 264 2.74 -22.26 -8.97
C ASN A 264 2.92 -21.07 -9.95
N ALA A 265 2.07 -20.06 -9.86
CA ALA A 265 2.02 -18.87 -10.71
C ALA A 265 2.37 -17.59 -9.92
N ASP A 266 3.25 -17.70 -8.94
CA ASP A 266 3.75 -16.56 -8.17
C ASP A 266 4.86 -15.83 -8.93
N PHE A 267 4.67 -14.52 -9.12
CA PHE A 267 5.66 -13.72 -9.84
C PHE A 267 5.61 -12.24 -9.51
N LEU A 268 6.73 -11.57 -9.78
CA LEU A 268 6.79 -10.14 -9.99
C LEU A 268 6.82 -9.88 -11.49
N MET A 269 5.91 -9.03 -11.98
CA MET A 269 5.88 -8.57 -13.35
C MET A 269 6.41 -7.13 -13.42
N VAL A 270 7.45 -6.93 -14.23
CA VAL A 270 8.05 -5.62 -14.49
C VAL A 270 8.00 -5.34 -15.99
N PRO A 271 7.17 -4.39 -16.46
CA PRO A 271 7.04 -4.09 -17.88
C PRO A 271 8.36 -3.62 -18.51
N GLN A 272 8.67 -4.10 -19.72
CA GLN A 272 9.88 -3.76 -20.48
C GLN A 272 11.18 -3.85 -19.66
N ALA A 273 11.27 -4.87 -18.81
CA ALA A 273 12.42 -5.03 -17.94
C ALA A 273 13.59 -5.78 -18.59
N LYS A 274 14.76 -5.58 -18.00
CA LYS A 274 16.01 -6.19 -18.37
C LYS A 274 16.86 -6.43 -17.11
N LEU A 275 17.35 -7.65 -16.97
CA LEU A 275 18.38 -7.99 -16.00
C LEU A 275 19.71 -7.40 -16.45
N VAL A 276 20.30 -6.57 -15.61
CA VAL A 276 21.51 -5.81 -15.96
C VAL A 276 22.72 -6.74 -16.11
N GLU A 277 22.90 -7.70 -15.19
CA GLU A 277 24.07 -8.58 -15.16
C GLU A 277 24.15 -9.51 -16.37
N SER A 278 23.04 -10.15 -16.73
CA SER A 278 22.98 -11.09 -17.85
C SER A 278 22.59 -10.44 -19.17
N ASN A 279 22.30 -9.12 -19.17
CA ASN A 279 21.81 -8.39 -20.34
C ASN A 279 20.51 -8.99 -20.94
N GLN A 280 19.76 -9.78 -20.16
CA GLN A 280 18.58 -10.53 -20.58
C GLN A 280 17.31 -9.70 -20.39
N ARG A 281 16.43 -9.68 -21.40
CA ARG A 281 15.07 -9.11 -21.26
C ARG A 281 14.14 -10.13 -20.63
N ALA A 282 13.29 -9.67 -19.71
CA ALA A 282 12.29 -10.49 -19.06
C ALA A 282 11.12 -9.61 -18.62
N THR A 283 9.94 -10.20 -18.47
CA THR A 283 8.73 -9.54 -17.96
C THR A 283 8.32 -10.10 -16.61
N TYR A 284 8.36 -11.42 -16.44
CA TYR A 284 8.00 -12.10 -15.20
C TYR A 284 9.26 -12.59 -14.47
N PHE A 285 9.27 -12.50 -13.15
CA PHE A 285 10.37 -12.87 -12.27
C PHE A 285 9.86 -13.70 -11.09
N CYS A 286 10.54 -14.81 -10.79
CA CYS A 286 10.22 -15.76 -9.73
C CYS A 286 11.51 -16.50 -9.28
N GLY A 287 11.42 -17.46 -8.37
CA GLY A 287 12.54 -18.20 -7.80
C GLY A 287 13.13 -17.51 -6.57
N ALA A 288 14.42 -17.72 -6.36
CA ALA A 288 15.14 -17.15 -5.23
C ALA A 288 16.45 -16.47 -5.64
N THR A 289 16.92 -15.50 -4.85
CA THR A 289 18.27 -14.92 -5.01
C THR A 289 19.02 -14.87 -3.68
N GLN A 290 20.31 -15.21 -3.72
CA GLN A 290 21.23 -15.06 -2.59
C GLN A 290 22.07 -13.78 -2.66
N GLY A 291 21.87 -12.95 -3.69
CA GLY A 291 22.63 -11.72 -3.91
C GLY A 291 21.80 -10.61 -4.54
N ASP A 292 22.43 -9.44 -4.67
CA ASP A 292 21.78 -8.25 -5.21
C ASP A 292 21.59 -8.36 -6.72
N VAL A 293 20.34 -8.37 -7.18
CA VAL A 293 20.01 -8.41 -8.61
C VAL A 293 19.46 -7.06 -9.05
N VAL A 294 19.96 -6.55 -10.17
CA VAL A 294 19.48 -5.28 -10.75
C VAL A 294 18.59 -5.53 -11.96
N ILE A 295 17.36 -5.05 -11.87
CA ILE A 295 16.36 -5.04 -12.93
C ILE A 295 16.17 -3.58 -13.37
N ASN A 296 16.42 -3.29 -14.64
CA ASN A 296 16.14 -1.98 -15.23
C ASN A 296 14.91 -2.09 -16.13
N SER A 297 13.97 -1.15 -15.99
CA SER A 297 12.82 -0.99 -16.87
C SER A 297 12.86 0.40 -17.51
N ASN A 298 12.68 0.43 -18.82
CA ASN A 298 12.54 1.67 -19.60
C ASN A 298 11.11 1.84 -20.14
N ASN A 299 10.12 1.27 -19.44
CA ASN A 299 8.72 1.33 -19.84
C ASN A 299 8.31 2.80 -20.12
N PRO A 300 7.76 3.13 -21.31
CA PRO A 300 7.39 4.50 -21.66
C PRO A 300 6.12 4.98 -20.96
N GLY A 301 5.28 4.05 -20.49
CA GLY A 301 4.00 4.33 -19.83
C GLY A 301 4.11 4.51 -18.31
N PRO A 302 3.01 4.24 -17.57
CA PRO A 302 3.03 4.19 -16.12
C PRO A 302 4.18 3.31 -15.61
N LEU A 303 4.89 3.78 -14.59
CA LEU A 303 5.91 2.98 -13.93
C LEU A 303 5.24 2.14 -12.85
N LEU A 304 5.29 0.82 -13.02
CA LEU A 304 4.70 -0.11 -12.06
C LEU A 304 5.49 -1.42 -12.00
N VAL A 305 5.33 -2.09 -10.88
CA VAL A 305 5.63 -3.51 -10.66
C VAL A 305 4.33 -4.16 -10.21
N LEU A 306 3.96 -5.30 -10.80
CA LEU A 306 2.80 -6.07 -10.36
C LEU A 306 3.28 -7.29 -9.59
N PHE A 307 2.68 -7.56 -8.43
CA PHE A 307 2.89 -8.80 -7.71
C PHE A 307 1.64 -9.67 -7.82
N ASN A 308 1.86 -10.94 -8.15
CA ASN A 308 0.83 -11.96 -8.15
C ASN A 308 1.26 -13.10 -7.24
N SER A 309 0.35 -13.53 -6.36
CA SER A 309 0.41 -14.82 -5.71
C SER A 309 -0.87 -15.61 -6.03
N ASP A 310 -0.71 -16.88 -6.34
CA ASP A 310 -1.80 -17.81 -6.57
C ASP A 310 -2.29 -18.44 -5.25
N GLU A 311 -2.94 -19.59 -5.34
CA GLU A 311 -3.51 -20.29 -4.19
C GLU A 311 -2.56 -21.31 -3.55
N ILE A 312 -1.40 -21.54 -4.15
CA ILE A 312 -0.46 -22.60 -3.82
C ILE A 312 0.74 -21.98 -3.11
N TYR A 313 0.87 -22.32 -1.83
CA TYR A 313 2.03 -22.02 -1.02
C TYR A 313 3.06 -23.16 -1.11
N ASP A 314 4.26 -22.81 -1.57
CA ASP A 314 5.42 -23.70 -1.55
C ASP A 314 6.31 -23.47 -0.33
N SER A 315 7.00 -24.54 0.11
CA SER A 315 7.95 -24.40 1.22
C SER A 315 9.08 -23.44 0.83
N ASN A 316 9.26 -22.40 1.65
CA ASN A 316 10.27 -21.32 1.59
C ASN A 316 9.86 -20.02 0.89
N GLU A 317 8.62 -19.91 0.42
CA GLU A 317 8.09 -18.63 -0.04
C GLU A 317 8.07 -17.60 1.11
N ALA A 318 8.86 -16.54 0.92
CA ALA A 318 9.12 -15.51 1.93
C ALA A 318 8.97 -14.08 1.37
N GLY A 319 8.72 -13.95 0.07
CA GLY A 319 8.38 -12.70 -0.59
C GLY A 319 9.57 -11.99 -1.18
N PHE A 320 9.50 -10.67 -1.23
CA PHE A 320 10.52 -9.86 -1.90
C PHE A 320 10.80 -8.58 -1.14
N ALA A 321 12.02 -8.07 -1.29
CA ALA A 321 12.38 -6.74 -0.87
C ALA A 321 13.42 -6.14 -1.82
N PHE A 322 13.15 -4.91 -2.26
CA PHE A 322 14.01 -4.22 -3.20
C PHE A 322 14.08 -2.72 -2.91
N THR A 323 15.18 -2.11 -3.32
CA THR A 323 15.24 -0.65 -3.44
C THR A 323 14.93 -0.24 -4.86
N TYR A 324 14.36 0.95 -5.04
CA TYR A 324 14.10 1.49 -6.37
C TYR A 324 14.72 2.87 -6.55
N THR A 325 14.98 3.22 -7.82
CA THR A 325 15.33 4.56 -8.25
C THR A 325 14.63 4.85 -9.57
N VAL A 326 13.77 5.85 -9.57
CA VAL A 326 13.21 6.48 -10.77
C VAL A 326 14.23 7.51 -11.25
N ALA A 327 14.74 7.32 -12.47
CA ALA A 327 15.76 8.13 -13.10
C ALA A 327 15.26 8.70 -14.42
#